data_AF-A0A2H3DEY9-F1
#
_entry.id   AF-A0A2H3DEY9-F1
#
_cell.length_a   1.000
_cell.length_b   1.000
_cell.length_c   1.000
_cell.angle_alpha   90.00
_cell.angle_beta   90.00
_cell.angle_gamma   90.00
#
_symmetry.space_group_name_H-M   'P 1'
#
loop_
_entity.id
_entity.type
_entity.pdbx_description
1 polymer ?
#
loop_
_entity_poly.entity_id
_entity_poly.type
_entity_poly.pdbx_seq_one_letter_code
_entity_poly.pdbx_strand_id
1 'polypeptide(L)'
;MSCSRHTLKAQAAVLDANAGRFEENIDWLVSIIHPTAAYQRLFRETWGCNRPPFVEEDVLRDKDNRANVKVPQKTWAFLDSTTNNRIFQRLRTRPFIRREYEQALSDILQAVMTGNENITVGDGQEPEEEGLGEEIEERASLDMSATSGKRVCEEGSDVDGRDSKKQHLQGIGTSSDGEQVMTIDCLVEQKPAKYPNPFLTYKGPKAGSKVKGFIITGHPGIGKTIFLYYVLLLRLQASQPTILITDPEKVIVFLKHGAFSISMADFEDAAQVIPTTAWCLVDANESLETVPETIFNTPFFILQAALPKRKHLQWQNKTFGILQYVMKPFSLSELIIGRNRSLDARKTLSEELLQEYYQRYTPSARFAYKHAGNLDKYTTFVQSLLHQLTDNRLKNLIGVFPLNVDSVGEQTLYHILTVTVEAGGQRSVPKIDISSHHLSQLTQLQPSSATVGAIAPGFYVLGFNLQAAGYGW
;
A
#
# COMPACT_ATOMS: atom_id res chain seq x y z
N MET A 1 -5.62 -34.60 22.02
CA MET A 1 -4.62 -34.57 23.09
C MET A 1 -4.73 -33.23 23.82
N SER A 2 -5.23 -33.22 25.05
CA SER A 2 -5.43 -32.00 25.84
C SER A 2 -4.16 -31.68 26.62
N CYS A 3 -3.31 -30.81 26.10
CA CYS A 3 -2.14 -30.32 26.83
C CYS A 3 -2.59 -29.21 27.78
N SER A 4 -2.37 -29.41 29.08
CA SER A 4 -2.85 -28.54 30.16
C SER A 4 -2.26 -27.12 30.05
N ARG A 5 -3.12 -26.10 30.08
CA ARG A 5 -2.78 -24.66 30.05
C ARG A 5 -1.76 -24.23 31.12
N HIS A 6 -1.55 -25.03 32.16
CA HIS A 6 -0.58 -24.74 33.23
C HIS A 6 0.88 -25.00 32.82
N THR A 7 1.14 -25.90 31.88
CA THR A 7 2.50 -26.23 31.42
C THR A 7 3.09 -25.14 30.51
N LEU A 8 2.24 -24.50 29.70
CA LEU A 8 2.66 -23.44 28.77
C LEU A 8 3.09 -22.14 29.46
N LYS A 9 2.43 -21.77 30.58
CA LYS A 9 2.82 -20.57 31.34
C LYS A 9 4.18 -20.74 32.05
N ALA A 10 4.49 -21.95 32.52
CA ALA A 10 5.78 -22.24 33.15
C ALA A 10 6.92 -22.25 32.12
N GLN A 11 6.70 -22.76 30.91
CA GLN A 11 7.72 -22.74 29.85
C GLN A 11 7.99 -21.33 29.31
N ALA A 12 6.98 -20.47 29.18
CA ALA A 12 7.17 -19.10 28.69
C ALA A 12 8.00 -18.24 29.66
N ALA A 13 7.78 -18.35 30.97
CA ALA A 13 8.56 -17.62 31.98
C ALA A 13 10.02 -18.11 32.09
N VAL A 14 10.27 -19.39 31.75
CA VAL A 14 11.62 -19.97 31.72
C VAL A 14 12.39 -19.55 30.46
N LEU A 15 11.72 -19.19 29.36
CA LEU A 15 12.37 -18.79 28.11
C LEU A 15 12.89 -17.34 28.14
N ASP A 16 12.22 -16.40 28.81
CA ASP A 16 12.70 -15.01 28.92
C ASP A 16 13.93 -14.86 29.84
N ALA A 17 14.09 -15.77 30.82
CA ALA A 17 15.27 -15.79 31.70
C ALA A 17 16.52 -16.41 31.04
N ASN A 18 16.40 -16.93 29.80
CA ASN A 18 17.41 -17.75 29.13
C ASN A 18 18.06 -17.05 27.93
N ALA A 19 18.32 -15.75 28.01
CA ALA A 19 19.15 -15.06 27.00
C ALA A 19 20.52 -15.75 26.79
N GLY A 20 21.04 -16.46 27.80
CA GLY A 20 22.27 -17.26 27.71
C GLY A 20 22.16 -18.52 26.83
N ARG A 21 20.98 -19.16 26.72
CA ARG A 21 20.81 -20.35 25.87
C ARG A 21 20.94 -20.05 24.38
N PHE A 22 20.71 -18.80 23.97
CA PHE A 22 20.87 -18.45 22.57
C PHE A 22 22.33 -18.61 22.14
N GLU A 23 23.27 -18.10 22.94
CA GLU A 23 24.71 -18.12 22.61
C GLU A 23 25.27 -19.55 22.61
N GLU A 24 24.80 -20.41 23.52
CA GLU A 24 25.18 -21.83 23.56
C GLU A 24 24.65 -22.65 22.36
N ASN A 25 23.59 -22.18 21.70
CA ASN A 25 22.98 -22.87 20.55
C ASN A 25 23.34 -22.22 19.20
N ILE A 26 24.21 -21.20 19.18
CA ILE A 26 24.61 -20.53 17.92
C ILE A 26 25.22 -21.53 16.94
N ASP A 27 26.08 -22.44 17.40
CA ASP A 27 26.76 -23.38 16.51
C ASP A 27 25.79 -24.37 15.85
N TRP A 28 24.81 -24.87 16.60
CA TRP A 28 23.74 -25.70 16.05
C TRP A 28 22.85 -24.88 15.10
N LEU A 29 22.47 -23.66 15.48
CA LEU A 29 21.69 -22.78 14.61
C LEU A 29 22.42 -22.52 13.29
N VAL A 30 23.72 -22.22 13.32
CA VAL A 30 24.54 -22.01 12.12
C VAL A 30 24.53 -23.21 11.18
N SER A 31 24.30 -24.43 11.68
CA SER A 31 24.18 -25.64 10.83
C SER A 31 22.87 -25.72 10.03
N ILE A 32 21.76 -25.21 10.57
CA ILE A 32 20.43 -25.23 9.92
C ILE A 32 20.01 -23.86 9.34
N ILE A 33 20.72 -22.80 9.74
CA ILE A 33 20.46 -21.42 9.37
C ILE A 33 21.47 -20.99 8.31
N HIS A 34 20.98 -20.53 7.17
CA HIS A 34 21.86 -20.06 6.10
C HIS A 34 21.75 -18.55 5.95
N PRO A 35 22.86 -17.79 6.01
CA PRO A 35 22.84 -16.37 5.71
C PRO A 35 22.26 -16.09 4.33
N THR A 36 21.31 -15.17 4.24
CA THR A 36 20.67 -14.83 2.97
C THR A 36 21.19 -13.51 2.42
N ALA A 37 22.04 -13.57 1.38
CA ALA A 37 22.62 -12.38 0.76
C ALA A 37 21.56 -11.33 0.36
N ALA A 38 20.38 -11.78 -0.05
CA ALA A 38 19.26 -10.91 -0.45
C ALA A 38 18.75 -10.02 0.70
N TYR A 39 18.71 -10.54 1.93
CA TYR A 39 18.21 -9.80 3.10
C TYR A 39 19.31 -9.28 4.01
N GLN A 40 20.54 -9.78 3.89
CA GLN A 40 21.68 -9.29 4.67
C GLN A 40 22.01 -7.83 4.35
N ARG A 41 21.83 -7.40 3.09
CA ARG A 41 21.95 -5.98 2.74
C ARG A 41 20.90 -5.13 3.46
N LEU A 42 19.62 -5.53 3.38
CA LEU A 42 18.51 -4.85 4.06
C LEU A 42 18.76 -4.76 5.57
N PHE A 43 19.21 -5.85 6.17
CA PHE A 43 19.58 -5.93 7.58
C PHE A 43 20.69 -4.93 7.92
N ARG A 44 21.83 -4.96 7.23
CA ARG A 44 22.95 -4.05 7.51
C ARG A 44 22.59 -2.57 7.37
N GLU A 45 21.75 -2.23 6.40
CA GLU A 45 21.34 -0.84 6.16
C GLU A 45 20.32 -0.33 7.20
N THR A 46 19.56 -1.22 7.83
CA THR A 46 18.41 -0.83 8.67
C THR A 46 18.59 -1.17 10.15
N TRP A 47 19.24 -2.27 10.50
CA TRP A 47 19.28 -2.79 11.86
C TRP A 47 19.95 -1.83 12.84
N GLY A 48 19.19 -1.32 13.81
CA GLY A 48 19.69 -0.36 14.81
C GLY A 48 20.21 0.96 14.21
N CYS A 49 19.88 1.24 12.94
CA CYS A 49 20.36 2.42 12.26
C CYS A 49 19.60 3.65 12.77
N ASN A 50 20.35 4.70 13.14
CA ASN A 50 19.75 5.98 13.53
C ASN A 50 19.12 6.73 12.35
N ARG A 51 19.48 6.36 11.10
CA ARG A 51 18.89 6.92 9.89
C ARG A 51 17.51 6.28 9.66
N PRO A 52 16.45 7.07 9.40
CA PRO A 52 15.15 6.52 9.07
C PRO A 52 15.24 5.70 7.77
N PRO A 53 14.49 4.58 7.64
CA PRO A 53 14.41 3.82 6.39
C PRO A 53 13.61 4.55 5.30
N PHE A 54 13.07 5.73 5.62
CA PHE A 54 12.24 6.55 4.76
C PHE A 54 12.85 7.94 4.61
N VAL A 55 12.56 8.58 3.48
CA VAL A 55 12.96 9.95 3.17
C VAL A 55 11.73 10.77 2.81
N GLU A 56 11.70 12.01 3.27
CA GLU A 56 10.65 12.97 2.90
C GLU A 56 10.99 13.56 1.53
N GLU A 57 10.02 13.59 0.65
CA GLU A 57 10.18 14.05 -0.74
C GLU A 57 8.99 14.88 -1.17
N ASP A 58 9.22 15.81 -2.09
CA ASP A 58 8.16 16.58 -2.71
C ASP A 58 7.28 15.69 -3.60
N VAL A 59 5.99 16.00 -3.61
CA VAL A 59 5.02 15.34 -4.47
C VAL A 59 4.93 16.11 -5.79
N LEU A 60 5.42 15.48 -6.86
CA LEU A 60 5.34 16.07 -8.20
C LEU A 60 3.87 16.10 -8.67
N ARG A 61 3.38 17.28 -9.03
CA ARG A 61 2.05 17.50 -9.61
C ARG A 61 2.16 17.83 -11.09
N ASP A 62 1.11 17.53 -11.86
CA ASP A 62 1.02 18.00 -13.25
C ASP A 62 0.81 19.51 -13.25
N LYS A 63 1.47 20.20 -14.20
CA LYS A 63 1.26 21.64 -14.41
C LYS A 63 -0.08 21.90 -15.10
N ASP A 64 -0.35 21.17 -16.19
CA ASP A 64 -1.48 21.46 -17.07
C ASP A 64 -2.69 20.55 -16.83
N ASN A 65 -2.47 19.29 -16.41
CA ASN A 65 -3.52 18.27 -16.28
C ASN A 65 -3.75 17.87 -14.81
N ARG A 66 -3.87 18.87 -13.94
CA ARG A 66 -3.97 18.67 -12.49
C ARG A 66 -5.37 18.20 -12.09
N ALA A 67 -5.44 17.12 -11.32
CA ALA A 67 -6.71 16.65 -10.77
C ALA A 67 -7.20 17.61 -9.67
N ASN A 68 -8.52 17.85 -9.62
CA ASN A 68 -9.16 18.68 -8.59
C ASN A 68 -9.27 17.91 -7.26
N VAL A 69 -8.13 17.64 -6.66
CA VAL A 69 -8.01 16.96 -5.37
C VAL A 69 -6.83 17.53 -4.60
N LYS A 70 -7.04 17.66 -3.29
CA LYS A 70 -5.98 18.03 -2.37
C LYS A 70 -4.95 16.90 -2.28
N VAL A 71 -3.69 17.25 -2.51
CA VAL A 71 -2.55 16.33 -2.37
C VAL A 71 -1.51 17.05 -1.53
N PRO A 72 -0.93 16.40 -0.50
CA PRO A 72 0.10 17.01 0.31
C PRO A 72 1.31 17.39 -0.56
N GLN A 73 1.99 18.47 -0.20
CA GLN A 73 3.19 18.92 -0.91
C GLN A 73 4.35 17.94 -0.75
N LYS A 74 4.39 17.22 0.38
CA LYS A 74 5.43 16.26 0.72
C LYS A 74 4.87 14.91 1.11
N THR A 75 5.68 13.88 0.96
CA THR A 75 5.35 12.52 1.40
C THR A 75 6.60 11.79 1.84
N TRP A 76 6.43 10.75 2.65
CA TRP A 76 7.50 9.84 2.99
C TRP A 76 7.60 8.73 1.96
N ALA A 77 8.81 8.42 1.50
CA ALA A 77 9.09 7.33 0.57
C ALA A 77 10.16 6.39 1.12
N PHE A 78 10.12 5.12 0.72
CA PHE A 78 11.16 4.14 1.04
C PHE A 78 12.50 4.62 0.50
N LEU A 79 13.62 4.51 1.22
CA LEU A 79 14.93 4.94 0.71
C LEU A 79 15.37 4.10 -0.52
N ASP A 80 16.00 4.71 -1.52
CA ASP A 80 16.46 3.98 -2.72
C ASP A 80 17.37 2.78 -2.38
N SER A 81 18.24 2.93 -1.38
CA SER A 81 19.12 1.83 -0.93
C SER A 81 18.31 0.61 -0.45
N THR A 82 17.20 0.85 0.27
CA THR A 82 16.28 -0.21 0.72
C THR A 82 15.52 -0.85 -0.44
N THR A 83 15.31 -0.10 -1.53
CA THR A 83 14.60 -0.58 -2.74
C THR A 83 15.46 -1.36 -3.72
N ASN A 84 16.78 -1.45 -3.52
CA ASN A 84 17.63 -2.35 -4.32
C ASN A 84 17.40 -3.86 -4.02
N ASN A 85 16.47 -4.19 -3.13
CA ASN A 85 16.06 -5.57 -2.90
C ASN A 85 15.20 -6.08 -4.09
N ARG A 86 15.40 -7.35 -4.46
CA ARG A 86 14.65 -8.09 -5.49
C ARG A 86 13.13 -7.93 -5.36
N ILE A 87 12.64 -7.71 -4.15
CA ILE A 87 11.22 -7.45 -3.87
C ILE A 87 10.73 -6.16 -4.55
N PHE A 88 11.41 -5.03 -4.34
CA PHE A 88 10.99 -3.75 -4.92
C PHE A 88 11.24 -3.69 -6.43
N GLN A 89 12.27 -4.39 -6.91
CA GLN A 89 12.47 -4.59 -8.34
C GLN A 89 11.26 -5.28 -9.01
N ARG A 90 10.61 -6.25 -8.34
CA ARG A 90 9.38 -6.87 -8.85
C ARG A 90 8.19 -5.92 -8.86
N LEU A 91 8.13 -5.01 -7.90
CA LEU A 91 7.06 -4.02 -7.80
C LEU A 91 7.16 -2.92 -8.85
N ARG A 92 8.34 -2.77 -9.48
CA ARG A 92 8.64 -1.73 -10.48
C ARG A 92 8.28 -0.32 -10.03
N THR A 93 8.15 -0.13 -8.72
CA THR A 93 7.71 1.11 -8.11
C THR A 93 8.45 1.27 -6.79
N ARG A 94 8.87 2.49 -6.49
CA ARG A 94 9.38 2.88 -5.19
C ARG A 94 8.18 3.24 -4.30
N PRO A 95 7.86 2.47 -3.25
CA PRO A 95 6.64 2.75 -2.50
C PRO A 95 6.78 4.04 -1.68
N PHE A 96 5.65 4.68 -1.42
CA PHE A 96 5.52 5.73 -0.43
C PHE A 96 4.76 5.22 0.80
N ILE A 97 4.85 5.96 1.89
CA ILE A 97 4.15 5.67 3.13
C ILE A 97 2.75 6.24 3.02
N ARG A 98 1.78 5.33 2.90
CA ARG A 98 0.37 5.68 2.96
C ARG A 98 0.00 6.08 4.38
N ARG A 99 -0.88 7.07 4.52
CA ARG A 99 -1.53 7.38 5.80
C ARG A 99 -2.25 6.16 6.38
N GLU A 100 -2.82 5.33 5.50
CA GLU A 100 -3.45 4.07 5.87
C GLU A 100 -2.46 3.07 6.52
N TYR A 101 -1.17 3.10 6.18
CA TYR A 101 -0.16 2.26 6.83
C TYR A 101 0.12 2.74 8.26
N GLU A 102 0.23 4.04 8.45
CA GLU A 102 0.44 4.65 9.76
C GLU A 102 -0.76 4.37 10.67
N GLN A 103 -1.97 4.58 10.17
CA GLN A 103 -3.21 4.31 10.90
C GLN A 103 -3.32 2.82 11.27
N ALA A 104 -3.12 1.91 10.31
CA ALA A 104 -3.20 0.47 10.57
C ALA A 104 -2.20 0.03 11.64
N LEU A 105 -0.95 0.49 11.54
CA LEU A 105 0.07 0.16 12.55
C LEU A 105 -0.29 0.75 13.93
N SER A 106 -0.76 2.00 13.97
CA SER A 106 -1.21 2.63 15.21
C SER A 106 -2.32 1.84 15.89
N ASP A 107 -3.37 1.49 15.13
CA ASP A 107 -4.51 0.72 15.62
C ASP A 107 -4.09 -0.65 16.15
N ILE A 108 -3.20 -1.34 15.43
CA ILE A 108 -2.66 -2.65 15.83
C ILE A 108 -1.87 -2.53 17.13
N LEU A 109 -0.95 -1.57 17.23
CA LEU A 109 -0.16 -1.38 18.44
C LEU A 109 -1.06 -1.02 19.63
N GLN A 110 -2.05 -0.16 19.42
CA GLN A 110 -3.03 0.19 20.46
C GLN A 110 -3.83 -1.03 20.91
N ALA A 111 -4.35 -1.84 19.99
CA ALA A 111 -5.06 -3.08 20.32
C ALA A 111 -4.17 -4.08 21.08
N VAL A 112 -2.92 -4.26 20.67
CA VAL A 112 -1.96 -5.14 21.36
C VAL A 112 -1.66 -4.63 22.77
N MET A 113 -1.49 -3.32 22.93
CA MET A 113 -1.20 -2.69 24.23
C MET A 113 -2.41 -2.66 25.18
N THR A 114 -3.62 -2.47 24.65
CA THR A 114 -4.83 -2.27 25.46
C THR A 114 -5.67 -3.52 25.60
N GLY A 115 -5.52 -4.48 24.70
CA GLY A 115 -6.46 -5.59 24.53
C GLY A 115 -7.81 -5.17 23.94
N ASN A 116 -7.97 -3.91 23.49
CA ASN A 116 -9.21 -3.47 22.86
C ASN A 116 -9.30 -4.04 21.44
N GLU A 117 -10.26 -4.94 21.22
CA GLU A 117 -10.50 -5.60 19.93
C GLU A 117 -11.36 -4.74 18.99
N ASN A 118 -12.03 -3.71 19.53
CA ASN A 118 -12.91 -2.83 18.77
C ASN A 118 -12.10 -1.70 18.13
N ILE A 119 -11.66 -1.94 16.90
CA ILE A 119 -11.03 -0.93 16.05
C ILE A 119 -12.09 -0.38 15.11
N THR A 120 -12.43 0.90 15.28
CA THR A 120 -13.36 1.60 14.40
C THR A 120 -12.63 2.44 13.38
N VAL A 121 -13.26 2.65 12.23
CA VAL A 121 -12.86 3.67 11.27
C VAL A 121 -13.25 5.01 11.89
N GLY A 122 -12.30 5.95 12.02
CA GLY A 122 -12.66 7.30 12.47
C GLY A 122 -13.78 7.88 11.60
N ASP A 123 -14.78 8.49 12.22
CA ASP A 123 -15.91 9.15 11.56
C ASP A 123 -15.48 10.33 10.68
N GLY A 124 -14.23 10.77 10.85
CA GLY A 124 -13.68 11.94 10.22
C GLY A 124 -13.73 11.85 8.70
N GLN A 125 -14.49 12.79 8.12
CA GLN A 125 -14.03 13.59 6.99
C GLN A 125 -12.49 13.52 6.97
N GLU A 126 -11.91 13.00 5.87
CA GLU A 126 -10.47 13.19 5.66
C GLU A 126 -10.22 14.64 6.02
N PRO A 127 -9.40 14.94 7.06
CA PRO A 127 -9.28 16.30 7.53
C PRO A 127 -9.00 17.08 6.28
N GLU A 128 -9.94 17.96 5.92
CA GLU A 128 -9.69 18.98 4.93
C GLU A 128 -8.48 19.63 5.55
N GLU A 129 -7.28 19.23 5.09
CA GLU A 129 -6.05 19.81 5.58
C GLU A 129 -6.37 21.29 5.45
N GLU A 130 -6.41 22.04 6.55
CA GLU A 130 -6.64 23.47 6.44
C GLU A 130 -5.43 23.94 5.65
N GLY A 131 -5.64 24.19 4.36
CA GLY A 131 -4.60 24.71 3.52
C GLY A 131 -4.20 26.00 4.20
N LEU A 132 -2.95 26.09 4.63
CA LEU A 132 -2.29 27.38 4.68
C LEU A 132 -2.43 27.93 3.26
N GLY A 133 -3.51 28.69 3.06
CA GLY A 133 -3.85 29.34 1.82
C GLY A 133 -2.78 30.37 1.59
N GLU A 134 -1.66 29.96 1.02
CA GLU A 134 -0.99 30.80 0.04
C GLU A 134 -1.93 30.82 -1.16
N GLU A 135 -2.96 31.66 -1.07
CA GLU A 135 -3.51 32.31 -2.25
C GLU A 135 -2.31 32.98 -2.92
N ILE A 136 -1.74 32.31 -3.91
CA ILE A 136 -0.90 32.97 -4.90
C ILE A 136 -1.88 33.90 -5.62
N GLU A 137 -2.00 35.10 -5.07
CA GLU A 137 -2.63 36.26 -5.67
C GLU A 137 -1.79 36.56 -6.93
N GLU A 138 -2.06 35.82 -8.01
CA GLU A 138 -1.57 36.13 -9.34
C GLU A 138 -2.24 37.45 -9.72
N ARG A 139 -1.60 38.55 -9.33
CA ARG A 139 -1.89 39.88 -9.83
C ARG A 139 -1.69 39.85 -11.35
N ALA A 140 -2.79 39.63 -12.04
CA ALA A 140 -2.97 40.09 -13.41
C ALA A 140 -2.81 41.62 -13.43
N SER A 141 -1.58 42.09 -13.68
CA SER A 141 -1.37 43.45 -14.14
C SER A 141 -1.77 43.50 -15.61
N LEU A 142 -2.93 44.13 -15.82
CA LEU A 142 -3.36 44.83 -17.02
C LEU A 142 -2.20 45.25 -17.94
N ASP A 143 -2.30 44.89 -19.22
CA ASP A 143 -2.05 45.89 -20.27
C ASP A 143 -2.97 45.64 -21.45
N MET A 144 -4.06 46.43 -21.49
CA MET A 144 -4.86 46.66 -22.67
C MET A 144 -4.19 47.76 -23.49
N SER A 145 -3.72 47.44 -24.69
CA SER A 145 -3.66 48.43 -25.77
C SER A 145 -4.17 47.83 -27.07
N ALA A 146 -5.34 48.34 -27.46
CA ALA A 146 -5.91 48.16 -28.78
C ALA A 146 -5.16 49.06 -29.77
N THR A 147 -4.71 48.51 -30.90
CA THR A 147 -4.61 49.33 -32.11
C THR A 147 -5.06 48.53 -33.34
N SER A 148 -6.07 49.09 -33.98
CA SER A 148 -6.60 48.79 -35.31
C SER A 148 -5.51 48.84 -36.39
N GLY A 149 -5.53 47.89 -37.33
CA GLY A 149 -4.63 47.87 -38.48
C GLY A 149 -5.06 46.86 -39.56
N LYS A 150 -5.75 47.37 -40.56
CA LYS A 150 -6.36 46.71 -41.72
C LYS A 150 -5.32 46.47 -42.83
N ARG A 151 -5.32 45.29 -43.49
CA ARG A 151 -5.30 45.05 -44.97
C ARG A 151 -4.44 43.86 -45.48
N VAL A 152 -5.13 43.07 -46.33
CA VAL A 152 -4.76 42.57 -47.69
C VAL A 152 -3.89 41.32 -47.84
N CYS A 153 -4.42 40.44 -48.71
CA CYS A 153 -3.88 39.21 -49.29
C CYS A 153 -2.51 39.38 -49.96
N GLU A 154 -1.73 38.30 -50.05
CA GLU A 154 -1.30 37.75 -51.35
C GLU A 154 -0.75 36.33 -51.19
N GLU A 155 -0.99 35.55 -52.24
CA GLU A 155 -0.50 34.20 -52.49
C GLU A 155 1.01 34.21 -52.78
N GLY A 156 1.65 33.05 -52.62
CA GLY A 156 2.68 32.66 -53.59
C GLY A 156 3.98 32.07 -53.04
N SER A 157 4.26 30.89 -53.57
CA SER A 157 5.57 30.33 -53.94
C SER A 157 6.35 29.47 -52.94
N ASP A 158 6.33 28.17 -53.29
CA ASP A 158 7.43 27.22 -53.15
C ASP A 158 8.79 27.82 -53.56
N VAL A 159 9.85 27.59 -52.76
CA VAL A 159 11.19 27.28 -53.28
C VAL A 159 11.94 26.38 -52.28
N ASP A 160 12.48 25.32 -52.88
CA ASP A 160 13.45 24.30 -52.48
C ASP A 160 14.79 24.83 -51.90
N GLY A 161 15.55 23.97 -51.20
CA GLY A 161 17.00 24.07 -51.22
C GLY A 161 17.78 24.14 -49.89
N ARG A 162 18.31 22.97 -49.51
CA ARG A 162 19.74 22.69 -49.19
C ARG A 162 20.42 23.27 -47.94
N ASP A 163 20.86 22.28 -47.14
CA ASP A 163 22.26 21.95 -46.81
C ASP A 163 23.22 23.02 -46.26
N SER A 164 23.71 22.65 -45.07
CA SER A 164 25.12 22.66 -44.66
C SER A 164 25.86 24.00 -44.54
N LYS A 165 26.22 24.36 -43.29
CA LYS A 165 27.58 24.84 -43.01
C LYS A 165 27.99 24.70 -41.55
N LYS A 166 28.96 23.81 -41.32
CA LYS A 166 29.97 23.91 -40.27
C LYS A 166 30.95 25.02 -40.62
N GLN A 167 31.34 25.84 -39.65
CA GLN A 167 32.61 26.58 -39.52
C GLN A 167 32.56 27.24 -38.13
N HIS A 168 33.32 26.80 -37.13
CA HIS A 168 34.75 27.05 -36.91
C HIS A 168 35.13 28.54 -36.99
N LEU A 169 35.27 29.17 -35.82
CA LEU A 169 36.08 30.37 -35.60
C LEU A 169 36.64 30.34 -34.16
N GLN A 170 37.96 30.16 -34.08
CA GLN A 170 38.80 30.60 -32.97
C GLN A 170 39.01 32.12 -33.08
N GLY A 171 39.18 32.81 -31.95
CA GLY A 171 39.78 34.15 -31.97
C GLY A 171 39.44 35.08 -30.79
N ILE A 172 40.11 34.87 -29.66
CA ILE A 172 40.83 35.87 -28.84
C ILE A 172 40.20 37.28 -28.67
N GLY A 173 39.90 37.66 -27.42
CA GLY A 173 39.70 39.05 -27.00
C GLY A 173 39.51 39.20 -25.49
N THR A 174 40.52 39.74 -24.83
CA THR A 174 40.68 40.01 -23.40
C THR A 174 39.90 41.23 -22.90
N SER A 175 39.16 41.08 -21.79
CA SER A 175 38.87 42.12 -20.78
C SER A 175 38.36 41.41 -19.51
N SER A 176 39.19 41.17 -18.50
CA SER A 176 39.34 42.03 -17.31
C SER A 176 38.12 42.89 -17.02
N ASP A 177 37.31 42.45 -16.06
CA ASP A 177 36.82 43.23 -14.91
C ASP A 177 35.44 42.71 -14.46
N GLY A 178 35.36 42.27 -13.20
CA GLY A 178 34.11 41.99 -12.51
C GLY A 178 33.91 40.54 -12.06
N GLU A 179 34.86 40.00 -11.29
CA GLU A 179 34.65 38.78 -10.50
C GLU A 179 33.63 39.10 -9.37
N GLN A 180 32.33 39.12 -9.71
CA GLN A 180 31.27 38.98 -8.71
C GLN A 180 31.33 37.53 -8.23
N VAL A 181 32.09 37.33 -7.16
CA VAL A 181 31.95 36.18 -6.27
C VAL A 181 30.51 36.20 -5.78
N MET A 182 29.63 35.45 -6.45
CA MET A 182 28.35 35.06 -5.86
C MET A 182 28.72 34.28 -4.61
N THR A 183 28.63 34.96 -3.47
CA THR A 183 28.55 34.34 -2.16
C THR A 183 27.40 33.34 -2.27
N ILE A 184 27.74 32.07 -2.44
CA ILE A 184 26.80 30.96 -2.33
C ILE A 184 26.36 31.02 -0.88
N ASP A 185 25.26 31.74 -0.66
CA ASP A 185 24.62 31.88 0.63
C ASP A 185 24.50 30.48 1.23
N CYS A 186 25.07 30.35 2.42
CA CYS A 186 25.11 29.14 3.21
C CYS A 186 23.79 28.39 3.08
N LEU A 187 23.84 27.25 2.38
CA LEU A 187 22.83 26.20 2.49
C LEU A 187 22.80 25.84 3.97
N VAL A 188 21.88 26.45 4.71
CA VAL A 188 21.56 26.07 6.08
C VAL A 188 21.31 24.57 6.02
N GLU A 189 22.19 23.78 6.63
CA GLU A 189 22.01 22.34 6.77
C GLU A 189 20.72 22.09 7.55
N GLN A 190 19.59 22.05 6.83
CA GLN A 190 18.32 21.70 7.41
C GLN A 190 18.45 20.26 7.85
N LYS A 191 18.46 20.07 9.17
CA LYS A 191 18.47 18.74 9.78
C LYS A 191 17.34 17.94 9.15
N PRO A 192 17.63 16.83 8.44
CA PRO A 192 16.61 16.10 7.71
C PRO A 192 15.51 15.67 8.68
N ALA A 193 14.26 15.82 8.25
CA ALA A 193 13.10 15.39 9.02
C ALA A 193 13.30 13.92 9.44
N LYS A 194 12.99 13.61 10.69
CA LYS A 194 13.10 12.24 11.22
C LYS A 194 11.73 11.58 11.19
N TYR A 195 11.61 10.49 10.45
CA TYR A 195 10.39 9.70 10.45
C TYR A 195 10.13 9.09 11.85
N PRO A 196 8.91 9.21 12.41
CA PRO A 196 8.58 8.66 13.71
C PRO A 196 8.48 7.13 13.64
N ASN A 197 9.26 6.43 14.46
CA ASN A 197 9.21 4.97 14.55
C ASN A 197 8.54 4.53 15.87
N PRO A 198 7.31 4.00 15.83
CA PRO A 198 6.57 3.65 17.04
C PRO A 198 7.18 2.47 17.81
N PHE A 199 8.00 1.64 17.17
CA PHE A 199 8.65 0.50 17.84
C PHE A 199 9.80 0.93 18.77
N LEU A 200 10.35 2.13 18.62
CA LEU A 200 11.36 2.67 19.56
C LEU A 200 10.78 2.93 20.95
N THR A 201 9.49 3.26 21.03
CA THR A 201 8.77 3.52 22.29
C THR A 201 7.88 2.36 22.72
N TYR A 202 7.70 1.36 21.85
CA TYR A 202 6.83 0.22 22.11
C TYR A 202 7.44 -0.70 23.18
N LYS A 203 6.72 -0.85 24.30
CA LYS A 203 7.15 -1.65 25.46
C LYS A 203 6.67 -3.10 25.44
N GLY A 204 6.14 -3.57 24.32
CA GLY A 204 5.50 -4.89 24.25
C GLY A 204 4.03 -4.88 24.68
N PRO A 205 3.36 -6.04 24.57
CA PRO A 205 1.99 -6.20 25.05
C PRO A 205 1.94 -6.05 26.59
N LYS A 206 0.85 -5.47 27.11
CA LYS A 206 0.59 -5.52 28.55
C LYS A 206 0.35 -6.97 28.97
N ALA A 207 0.83 -7.35 30.15
CA ALA A 207 0.55 -8.65 30.73
C ALA A 207 -0.97 -8.92 30.72
N GLY A 208 -1.40 -9.98 30.04
CA GLY A 208 -2.81 -10.34 29.90
C GLY A 208 -3.48 -9.92 28.59
N SER A 209 -2.79 -9.22 27.68
CA SER A 209 -3.30 -9.02 26.32
C SER A 209 -3.51 -10.38 25.66
N LYS A 210 -4.72 -10.60 25.13
CA LYS A 210 -5.10 -11.85 24.45
C LYS A 210 -4.85 -11.80 22.95
N VAL A 211 -4.46 -10.64 22.42
CA VAL A 211 -4.24 -10.44 20.99
C VAL A 211 -2.97 -11.19 20.57
N LYS A 212 -3.14 -12.26 19.80
CA LYS A 212 -2.05 -13.10 19.28
C LYS A 212 -1.67 -12.73 17.84
N GLY A 213 -2.55 -12.08 17.11
CA GLY A 213 -2.21 -11.64 15.76
C GLY A 213 -3.29 -10.83 15.07
N PHE A 214 -2.93 -10.36 13.88
CA PHE A 214 -3.79 -9.59 13.00
C PHE A 214 -3.77 -10.17 11.58
N ILE A 215 -4.92 -10.17 10.93
CA ILE A 215 -5.07 -10.41 9.51
C ILE A 215 -5.43 -9.11 8.82
N ILE A 216 -4.46 -8.58 8.09
CA ILE A 216 -4.60 -7.44 7.20
C ILE A 216 -5.22 -7.92 5.88
N THR A 217 -6.43 -7.45 5.59
CA THR A 217 -7.14 -7.75 4.35
C THR A 217 -7.65 -6.49 3.67
N GLY A 218 -8.36 -6.65 2.57
CA GLY A 218 -8.89 -5.57 1.75
C GLY A 218 -8.70 -5.83 0.27
N HIS A 219 -9.06 -4.86 -0.56
CA HIS A 219 -9.04 -5.00 -2.01
C HIS A 219 -7.64 -5.40 -2.55
N PRO A 220 -7.54 -6.28 -3.57
CA PRO A 220 -6.28 -6.62 -4.23
C PRO A 220 -5.52 -5.40 -4.76
N GLY A 221 -4.19 -5.41 -4.62
CA GLY A 221 -3.35 -4.34 -5.18
C GLY A 221 -3.28 -3.04 -4.36
N ILE A 222 -3.88 -2.97 -3.17
CA ILE A 222 -3.82 -1.80 -2.27
C ILE A 222 -2.53 -1.74 -1.41
N GLY A 223 -1.55 -2.60 -1.68
CA GLY A 223 -0.26 -2.54 -0.99
C GLY A 223 -0.21 -3.20 0.40
N LYS A 224 -1.00 -4.24 0.67
CA LYS A 224 -0.91 -5.02 1.93
C LYS A 224 0.48 -5.63 2.14
N THR A 225 1.08 -6.18 1.08
CA THR A 225 2.46 -6.69 1.14
C THR A 225 3.44 -5.56 1.46
N ILE A 226 3.26 -4.36 0.90
CA ILE A 226 4.09 -3.18 1.23
C ILE A 226 3.94 -2.79 2.69
N PHE A 227 2.73 -2.88 3.25
CA PHE A 227 2.51 -2.65 4.67
C PHE A 227 3.35 -3.60 5.55
N LEU A 228 3.49 -4.87 5.18
CA LEU A 228 4.40 -5.78 5.91
C LEU A 228 5.86 -5.32 5.84
N TYR A 229 6.33 -4.86 4.68
CA TYR A 229 7.70 -4.32 4.56
C TYR A 229 7.88 -3.01 5.32
N TYR A 230 6.87 -2.16 5.36
CA TYR A 230 6.84 -0.96 6.19
C TYR A 230 7.05 -1.33 7.68
N VAL A 231 6.30 -2.31 8.18
CA VAL A 231 6.45 -2.82 9.55
C VAL A 231 7.81 -3.46 9.76
N LEU A 232 8.29 -4.28 8.82
CA LEU A 232 9.62 -4.91 8.87
C LEU A 232 10.71 -3.86 9.07
N LEU A 233 10.77 -2.84 8.21
CA LEU A 233 11.83 -1.82 8.27
C LEU A 233 11.82 -1.06 9.59
N LEU A 234 10.63 -0.68 10.08
CA LEU A 234 10.52 -0.01 11.37
C LEU A 234 10.98 -0.91 12.53
N ARG A 235 10.65 -2.20 12.52
CA ARG A 235 11.12 -3.15 13.54
C ARG A 235 12.62 -3.37 13.49
N LEU A 236 13.20 -3.54 12.29
CA LEU A 236 14.65 -3.66 12.13
C LEU A 236 15.36 -2.41 12.62
N GLN A 237 14.85 -1.22 12.30
CA GLN A 237 15.40 0.04 12.80
C GLN A 237 15.37 0.13 14.33
N ALA A 238 14.34 -0.43 14.97
CA ALA A 238 14.24 -0.56 16.42
C ALA A 238 15.01 -1.78 16.99
N SER A 239 15.83 -2.46 16.18
CA SER A 239 16.57 -3.68 16.54
C SER A 239 15.70 -4.79 17.13
N GLN A 240 14.45 -4.90 16.67
CA GLN A 240 13.52 -5.89 17.17
C GLN A 240 13.54 -7.17 16.31
N PRO A 241 13.62 -8.37 16.94
CA PRO A 241 13.53 -9.63 16.25
C PRO A 241 12.26 -9.70 15.38
N THR A 242 12.42 -10.16 14.15
CA THR A 242 11.31 -10.21 13.19
C THR A 242 11.47 -11.42 12.28
N ILE A 243 10.38 -12.11 11.98
CA ILE A 243 10.31 -13.23 11.05
C ILE A 243 9.50 -12.78 9.85
N LEU A 244 9.92 -13.13 8.64
CA LEU A 244 9.23 -12.86 7.38
C LEU A 244 9.00 -14.17 6.63
N ILE A 245 7.75 -14.40 6.23
CA ILE A 245 7.33 -15.59 5.49
C ILE A 245 6.57 -15.14 4.26
N THR A 246 7.16 -15.37 3.09
CA THR A 246 6.59 -15.04 1.78
C THR A 246 6.49 -16.28 0.88
N ASP A 247 7.01 -17.41 1.34
CA ASP A 247 7.20 -18.65 0.61
C ASP A 247 6.87 -19.83 1.53
N PRO A 248 6.19 -20.88 1.05
CA PRO A 248 5.78 -22.01 1.89
C PRO A 248 6.95 -22.86 2.41
N GLU A 249 8.11 -22.84 1.75
CA GLU A 249 9.24 -23.70 2.10
C GLU A 249 10.33 -22.96 2.90
N LYS A 250 10.25 -21.63 2.98
CA LYS A 250 11.32 -20.80 3.53
C LYS A 250 10.83 -19.75 4.51
N VAL A 251 11.56 -19.62 5.60
CA VAL A 251 11.36 -18.60 6.63
C VAL A 251 12.60 -17.71 6.71
N ILE A 252 12.42 -16.40 6.71
CA ILE A 252 13.50 -15.44 6.91
C ILE A 252 13.43 -14.90 8.33
N VAL A 253 14.48 -15.07 9.12
CA VAL A 253 14.56 -14.62 10.51
C VAL A 253 15.60 -13.50 10.62
N PHE A 254 15.21 -12.38 11.22
CA PHE A 254 16.06 -11.22 11.49
C PHE A 254 16.33 -11.14 12.98
N LEU A 255 17.60 -11.27 13.36
CA LEU A 255 18.09 -11.25 14.76
C LEU A 255 19.26 -10.28 14.89
N LYS A 256 19.75 -10.03 16.11
CA LYS A 256 20.89 -9.14 16.38
C LYS A 256 22.14 -9.42 15.53
N HIS A 257 22.32 -10.68 15.11
CA HIS A 257 23.48 -11.14 14.35
C HIS A 257 23.31 -11.12 12.82
N GLY A 258 22.09 -10.92 12.30
CA GLY A 258 21.88 -10.94 10.85
C GLY A 258 20.50 -11.40 10.40
N ALA A 259 20.40 -11.56 9.08
CA ALA A 259 19.26 -12.16 8.39
C ALA A 259 19.57 -13.60 7.93
N PHE A 260 18.65 -14.48 8.22
CA PHE A 260 18.84 -15.91 8.22
C PHE A 260 17.70 -16.60 7.47
N SER A 261 18.02 -17.53 6.58
CA SER A 261 17.03 -18.37 5.89
C SER A 261 16.99 -19.74 6.55
N ILE A 262 15.79 -20.19 6.90
CA ILE A 262 15.51 -21.49 7.51
C ILE A 262 14.50 -22.20 6.62
N SER A 263 14.63 -23.51 6.45
CA SER A 263 13.56 -24.29 5.81
C SER A 263 12.33 -24.29 6.73
N MET A 264 11.13 -24.39 6.15
CA MET A 264 9.91 -24.51 6.97
C MET A 264 9.89 -25.80 7.80
N ALA A 265 10.57 -26.86 7.34
CA ALA A 265 10.67 -28.13 8.05
C ALA A 265 11.51 -28.02 9.34
N ASP A 266 12.56 -27.22 9.32
CA ASP A 266 13.46 -27.01 10.47
C ASP A 266 13.00 -25.87 11.39
N PHE A 267 11.91 -25.18 11.04
CA PHE A 267 11.49 -23.98 11.75
C PHE A 267 11.00 -24.26 13.17
N GLU A 268 10.38 -25.40 13.43
CA GLU A 268 9.86 -25.74 14.77
C GLU A 268 10.98 -25.82 15.81
N ASP A 269 12.12 -26.41 15.45
CA ASP A 269 13.30 -26.47 16.31
C ASP A 269 13.92 -25.07 16.48
N ALA A 270 14.06 -24.32 15.38
CA ALA A 270 14.59 -22.95 15.43
C ALA A 270 13.70 -22.00 16.24
N ALA A 271 12.37 -22.19 16.24
CA ALA A 271 11.44 -21.34 16.97
C ALA A 271 11.66 -21.35 18.49
N GLN A 272 12.23 -22.42 19.03
CA GLN A 272 12.52 -22.55 20.46
C GLN A 272 13.62 -21.60 20.96
N VAL A 273 14.48 -21.15 20.05
CA VAL A 273 15.59 -20.24 20.35
C VAL A 273 15.37 -18.82 19.83
N ILE A 274 14.35 -18.60 19.00
CA ILE A 274 13.98 -17.24 18.57
C ILE A 274 13.30 -16.50 19.73
N PRO A 275 13.69 -15.23 20.03
CA PRO A 275 13.05 -14.46 21.09
C PRO A 275 11.53 -14.38 20.91
N THR A 276 10.77 -14.61 21.99
CA THR A 276 9.31 -14.57 21.98
C THR A 276 8.75 -13.19 21.64
N THR A 277 9.56 -12.13 21.77
CA THR A 277 9.27 -10.76 21.33
C THR A 277 9.25 -10.61 19.80
N ALA A 278 9.62 -11.65 19.05
CA ALA A 278 9.60 -11.63 17.60
C ALA A 278 8.17 -11.48 17.06
N TRP A 279 8.05 -10.68 16.01
CA TRP A 279 6.83 -10.63 15.20
C TRP A 279 7.01 -11.48 13.95
N CYS A 280 6.00 -12.25 13.59
CA CYS A 280 5.96 -13.03 12.36
C CYS A 280 5.09 -12.32 11.32
N LEU A 281 5.74 -11.81 10.27
CA LEU A 281 5.12 -11.13 9.15
C LEU A 281 4.87 -12.15 8.03
N VAL A 282 3.60 -12.42 7.72
CA VAL A 282 3.21 -13.48 6.77
C VAL A 282 2.49 -12.87 5.57
N ASP A 283 3.09 -12.97 4.38
CA ASP A 283 2.47 -12.52 3.13
C ASP A 283 1.73 -13.70 2.47
N ALA A 284 0.47 -13.90 2.84
CA ALA A 284 -0.36 -14.94 2.24
C ALA A 284 -0.76 -14.54 0.82
N ASN A 285 -0.26 -15.32 -0.14
CA ASN A 285 -0.32 -15.06 -1.57
C ASN A 285 -0.73 -16.34 -2.33
N GLU A 286 -0.47 -16.42 -3.64
CA GLU A 286 -0.85 -17.57 -4.46
C GLU A 286 -0.09 -18.85 -4.10
N SER A 287 1.19 -18.75 -3.71
CA SER A 287 2.00 -19.90 -3.30
C SER A 287 1.87 -20.20 -1.80
N LEU A 288 1.66 -19.18 -0.97
CA LEU A 288 1.43 -19.31 0.46
C LEU A 288 -0.03 -19.04 0.81
N GLU A 289 -0.85 -20.08 0.80
CA GLU A 289 -2.29 -19.92 0.96
C GLU A 289 -2.68 -19.41 2.36
N THR A 290 -2.07 -19.86 3.44
CA THR A 290 -2.42 -19.43 4.80
C THR A 290 -1.19 -19.43 5.69
N VAL A 291 -1.31 -18.90 6.90
CA VAL A 291 -0.29 -19.06 7.95
C VAL A 291 -0.07 -20.56 8.20
N PRO A 292 1.17 -21.08 8.04
CA PRO A 292 1.47 -22.48 8.30
C PRO A 292 1.24 -22.87 9.76
N GLU A 293 0.95 -24.14 10.01
CA GLU A 293 0.66 -24.66 11.35
C GLU A 293 1.84 -24.55 12.31
N THR A 294 3.04 -24.79 11.80
CA THR A 294 4.29 -24.56 12.52
C THR A 294 4.42 -23.13 13.02
N ILE A 295 3.78 -22.14 12.36
CA ILE A 295 3.83 -20.72 12.74
C ILE A 295 2.75 -20.38 13.75
N PHE A 296 1.48 -20.71 13.52
CA PHE A 296 0.41 -20.31 14.44
C PHE A 296 0.43 -21.06 15.78
N ASN A 297 1.18 -22.16 15.88
CA ASN A 297 1.44 -22.86 17.14
C ASN A 297 2.55 -22.21 17.99
N THR A 298 3.30 -21.24 17.45
CA THR A 298 4.34 -20.50 18.19
C THR A 298 3.74 -19.44 19.13
N PRO A 299 4.56 -18.89 20.08
CA PRO A 299 4.16 -17.76 20.90
C PRO A 299 4.31 -16.40 20.19
N PHE A 300 4.80 -16.35 18.94
CA PHE A 300 5.06 -15.09 18.25
C PHE A 300 3.76 -14.35 17.95
N PHE A 301 3.84 -13.01 17.92
CA PHE A 301 2.76 -12.20 17.40
C PHE A 301 2.73 -12.30 15.87
N ILE A 302 1.58 -12.62 15.29
CA ILE A 302 1.46 -12.88 13.84
C ILE A 302 0.75 -11.70 13.17
N LEU A 303 1.38 -11.12 12.15
CA LEU A 303 0.79 -10.12 11.27
C LEU A 303 0.74 -10.66 9.86
N GLN A 304 -0.45 -11.07 9.41
CA GLN A 304 -0.67 -11.62 8.09
C GLN A 304 -1.20 -10.55 7.13
N ALA A 305 -0.65 -10.44 5.92
CA ALA A 305 -1.33 -9.82 4.79
C ALA A 305 -2.01 -10.92 3.96
N ALA A 306 -3.30 -10.75 3.65
CA ALA A 306 -4.08 -11.77 2.97
C ALA A 306 -5.11 -11.17 2.00
N LEU A 307 -5.41 -11.91 0.93
CA LEU A 307 -6.64 -11.66 0.16
C LEU A 307 -7.87 -12.04 0.99
N PRO A 308 -9.03 -11.39 0.77
CA PRO A 308 -10.27 -11.69 1.50
C PRO A 308 -10.92 -12.97 0.98
N LYS A 309 -10.18 -14.10 0.97
CA LYS A 309 -10.70 -15.43 0.63
C LYS A 309 -10.70 -16.29 1.87
N ARG A 310 -11.69 -17.14 2.05
CA ARG A 310 -11.82 -18.00 3.25
C ARG A 310 -10.55 -18.80 3.50
N LYS A 311 -9.96 -19.28 2.41
CA LYS A 311 -8.75 -20.09 2.43
C LYS A 311 -7.50 -19.37 2.92
N HIS A 312 -7.46 -18.03 2.82
CA HIS A 312 -6.39 -17.24 3.41
C HIS A 312 -6.64 -16.88 4.88
N LEU A 313 -7.89 -16.95 5.34
CA LEU A 313 -8.31 -16.55 6.69
C LEU A 313 -8.52 -17.73 7.65
N GLN A 314 -8.54 -18.97 7.15
CA GLN A 314 -8.95 -20.17 7.90
C GLN A 314 -8.16 -20.44 9.19
N TRP A 315 -6.91 -19.99 9.32
CA TRP A 315 -6.15 -20.15 10.55
C TRP A 315 -6.70 -19.32 11.73
N GLN A 316 -7.49 -18.27 11.47
CA GLN A 316 -8.16 -17.50 12.52
C GLN A 316 -9.10 -18.37 13.38
N ASN A 317 -9.66 -19.44 12.79
CA ASN A 317 -10.55 -20.36 13.50
C ASN A 317 -9.77 -21.39 14.33
N LYS A 318 -8.45 -21.49 14.12
CA LYS A 318 -7.57 -22.43 14.82
C LYS A 318 -6.92 -21.81 16.06
N THR A 319 -7.05 -20.50 16.26
CA THR A 319 -6.30 -19.76 17.28
C THR A 319 -7.14 -18.62 17.85
N PHE A 320 -7.17 -18.47 19.17
CA PHE A 320 -7.85 -17.35 19.82
C PHE A 320 -7.02 -16.06 19.75
N GLY A 321 -7.70 -14.91 19.75
CA GLY A 321 -7.04 -13.61 19.79
C GLY A 321 -6.50 -13.14 18.44
N ILE A 322 -7.06 -13.66 17.34
CA ILE A 322 -6.74 -13.20 15.99
C ILE A 322 -7.79 -12.17 15.58
N LEU A 323 -7.32 -10.95 15.30
CA LEU A 323 -8.17 -9.84 14.89
C LEU A 323 -8.04 -9.61 13.38
N GLN A 324 -9.11 -9.11 12.76
CA GLN A 324 -9.10 -8.76 11.34
C GLN A 324 -9.04 -7.24 11.19
N TYR A 325 -8.23 -6.77 10.23
CA TYR A 325 -8.11 -5.37 9.87
C TYR A 325 -8.28 -5.21 8.36
N VAL A 326 -9.37 -4.58 7.95
CA VAL A 326 -9.63 -4.28 6.54
C VAL A 326 -9.03 -2.91 6.21
N MET A 327 -8.01 -2.94 5.35
CA MET A 327 -7.36 -1.72 4.86
C MET A 327 -8.22 -0.99 3.85
N LYS A 328 -8.23 0.34 3.94
CA LYS A 328 -8.88 1.20 2.95
C LYS A 328 -8.20 1.08 1.58
N PRO A 329 -8.98 1.11 0.49
CA PRO A 329 -8.44 1.32 -0.85
C PRO A 329 -7.64 2.62 -0.96
N PHE A 330 -6.95 2.80 -2.09
CA PHE A 330 -6.22 4.04 -2.33
C PHE A 330 -7.17 5.22 -2.47
N SER A 331 -6.86 6.39 -1.90
CA SER A 331 -7.53 7.62 -2.31
C SER A 331 -6.98 8.11 -3.67
N LEU A 332 -7.66 9.03 -4.33
CA LEU A 332 -7.14 9.65 -5.55
C LEU A 332 -5.82 10.40 -5.27
N SER A 333 -5.69 11.07 -4.13
CA SER A 333 -4.45 11.74 -3.74
C SER A 333 -3.30 10.76 -3.56
N GLU A 334 -3.55 9.60 -2.95
CA GLU A 334 -2.56 8.51 -2.83
C GLU A 334 -2.15 7.95 -4.20
N LEU A 335 -3.08 7.84 -5.17
CA LEU A 335 -2.75 7.44 -6.54
C LEU A 335 -1.86 8.47 -7.24
N ILE A 336 -2.13 9.76 -7.03
CA ILE A 336 -1.30 10.83 -7.60
C ILE A 336 0.11 10.82 -7.00
N ILE A 337 0.23 10.60 -5.69
CA ILE A 337 1.53 10.49 -5.01
C ILE A 337 2.33 9.31 -5.56
N GLY A 338 1.69 8.15 -5.73
CA GLY A 338 2.39 6.93 -6.16
C GLY A 338 2.78 6.89 -7.64
N ARG A 339 2.11 7.65 -8.53
CA ARG A 339 2.34 7.59 -9.98
C ARG A 339 3.78 7.96 -10.38
N ASN A 340 4.37 8.94 -9.71
CA ASN A 340 5.71 9.46 -10.02
C ASN A 340 6.83 8.55 -9.54
N ARG A 341 6.48 7.45 -8.87
CA ARG A 341 7.42 6.51 -8.28
C ARG A 341 7.51 5.21 -9.06
N SER A 342 6.92 5.16 -10.26
CA SER A 342 7.17 4.10 -11.23
C SER A 342 8.63 4.15 -11.68
N LEU A 343 9.31 2.99 -11.68
CA LEU A 343 10.66 2.85 -12.21
C LEU A 343 10.68 2.96 -13.75
N ASP A 344 9.52 2.96 -14.40
CA ASP A 344 9.40 3.19 -15.83
C ASP A 344 9.15 4.68 -16.12
N ALA A 345 10.24 5.45 -16.16
CA ALA A 345 10.23 6.91 -16.35
C ALA A 345 9.65 7.36 -17.71
N ARG A 346 9.41 6.44 -18.65
CA ARG A 346 9.05 6.78 -20.04
C ARG A 346 7.56 7.07 -20.24
N LYS A 347 6.71 6.87 -19.23
CA LYS A 347 5.27 7.11 -19.34
C LYS A 347 4.67 7.53 -18.00
N THR A 348 4.92 8.78 -17.60
CA THR A 348 4.19 9.40 -16.49
C THR A 348 2.71 9.49 -16.87
N LEU A 349 1.84 8.84 -16.09
CA LEU A 349 0.39 8.95 -16.23
C LEU A 349 -0.06 10.32 -15.73
N SER A 350 -0.93 11.01 -16.48
CA SER A 350 -1.49 12.29 -16.03
C SER A 350 -2.44 12.12 -14.84
N GLU A 351 -2.61 13.17 -14.03
CA GLU A 351 -3.55 13.13 -12.91
C GLU A 351 -4.99 13.01 -13.39
N GLU A 352 -5.32 13.67 -14.50
CA GLU A 352 -6.64 13.58 -15.13
C GLU A 352 -7.02 12.15 -15.49
N LEU A 353 -6.11 11.37 -16.11
CA LEU A 353 -6.38 9.97 -16.43
C LEU A 353 -6.55 9.09 -15.19
N LEU A 354 -5.82 9.40 -14.11
CA LEU A 354 -6.00 8.72 -12.82
C LEU A 354 -7.33 9.09 -12.17
N GLN A 355 -7.75 10.35 -12.28
CA GLN A 355 -9.06 10.81 -11.81
C GLN A 355 -10.19 10.13 -12.60
N GLU A 356 -10.10 10.08 -13.93
CA GLU A 356 -11.07 9.38 -14.77
C GLU A 356 -11.13 7.88 -14.44
N TYR A 357 -9.98 7.24 -14.25
CA TYR A 357 -9.91 5.86 -13.77
C TYR A 357 -10.62 5.70 -12.42
N TYR A 358 -10.30 6.55 -11.45
CA TYR A 358 -10.80 6.49 -10.08
C TYR A 358 -12.33 6.68 -10.01
N GLN A 359 -12.89 7.53 -10.88
CA GLN A 359 -14.32 7.76 -10.97
C GLN A 359 -15.09 6.55 -11.53
N ARG A 360 -14.45 5.73 -12.38
CA ARG A 360 -15.12 4.62 -13.08
C ARG A 360 -14.91 3.27 -12.41
N TYR A 361 -13.72 3.02 -11.85
CA TYR A 361 -13.28 1.69 -11.42
C TYR A 361 -12.84 1.65 -9.96
N THR A 362 -12.55 0.43 -9.49
CA THR A 362 -12.09 0.21 -8.13
C THR A 362 -10.74 0.90 -7.86
N PRO A 363 -10.59 1.62 -6.73
CA PRO A 363 -9.35 2.31 -6.34
C PRO A 363 -8.17 1.38 -5.95
N SER A 364 -7.64 0.65 -6.93
CA SER A 364 -6.46 -0.21 -6.81
C SER A 364 -5.27 0.42 -7.51
N ALA A 365 -4.22 0.78 -6.77
CA ALA A 365 -3.01 1.37 -7.36
C ALA A 365 -2.39 0.49 -8.46
N ARG A 366 -2.36 -0.84 -8.23
CA ARG A 366 -1.85 -1.81 -9.22
C ARG A 366 -2.60 -1.71 -10.56
N PHE A 367 -3.92 -1.56 -10.52
CA PHE A 367 -4.73 -1.52 -11.74
C PHE A 367 -4.80 -0.11 -12.33
N ALA A 368 -4.87 0.93 -11.49
CA ALA A 368 -4.82 2.32 -11.93
C ALA A 368 -3.56 2.58 -12.78
N TYR A 369 -2.37 2.23 -12.28
CA TYR A 369 -1.13 2.46 -13.03
C TYR A 369 -0.98 1.58 -14.28
N LYS A 370 -1.65 0.43 -14.31
CA LYS A 370 -1.63 -0.45 -15.48
C LYS A 370 -2.59 -0.02 -16.57
N HIS A 371 -3.72 0.59 -16.21
CA HIS A 371 -4.88 0.74 -17.09
C HIS A 371 -5.31 2.18 -17.34
N ALA A 372 -4.95 3.16 -16.49
CA ALA A 372 -5.33 4.56 -16.68
C ALA A 372 -4.82 5.15 -18.01
N GLY A 373 -3.69 4.66 -18.53
CA GLY A 373 -3.17 5.09 -19.83
C GLY A 373 -3.83 4.45 -21.06
N ASN A 374 -4.82 3.57 -20.87
CA ASN A 374 -5.62 2.94 -21.94
C ASN A 374 -6.98 2.51 -21.38
N LEU A 375 -7.80 3.50 -21.04
CA LEU A 375 -9.10 3.29 -20.41
C LEU A 375 -10.09 2.56 -21.31
N ASP A 376 -10.07 2.79 -22.63
CA ASP A 376 -10.98 2.13 -23.57
C ASP A 376 -10.79 0.60 -23.54
N LYS A 377 -9.54 0.14 -23.67
CA LYS A 377 -9.23 -1.29 -23.60
C LYS A 377 -9.63 -1.89 -22.26
N TYR A 378 -9.42 -1.15 -21.17
CA TYR A 378 -9.81 -1.62 -19.84
C TYR A 378 -11.33 -1.63 -19.67
N THR A 379 -12.05 -0.67 -20.24
CA THR A 379 -13.51 -0.62 -20.30
C THR A 379 -14.05 -1.87 -20.99
N THR A 380 -13.56 -2.20 -22.19
CA THR A 380 -13.98 -3.40 -22.92
C THR A 380 -13.73 -4.68 -22.10
N PHE A 381 -12.58 -4.75 -21.42
CA PHE A 381 -12.27 -5.88 -20.55
C PHE A 381 -13.26 -5.99 -19.38
N VAL A 382 -13.51 -4.89 -18.65
CA VAL A 382 -14.46 -4.87 -17.53
C VAL A 382 -15.88 -5.20 -18.01
N GLN A 383 -16.30 -4.66 -19.14
CA GLN A 383 -17.58 -5.00 -19.76
C GLN A 383 -17.68 -6.49 -20.06
N SER A 384 -16.62 -7.10 -20.61
CA SER A 384 -16.61 -8.55 -20.85
C SER A 384 -16.77 -9.37 -19.56
N LEU A 385 -16.23 -8.90 -18.43
CA LEU A 385 -16.44 -9.52 -17.13
C LEU A 385 -17.87 -9.32 -16.62
N LEU A 386 -18.45 -8.13 -16.81
CA LEU A 386 -19.84 -7.84 -16.44
C LEU A 386 -20.83 -8.73 -17.22
N HIS A 387 -20.59 -8.98 -18.51
CA HIS A 387 -21.42 -9.90 -19.30
C HIS A 387 -21.35 -11.37 -18.81
N GLN A 388 -20.30 -11.75 -18.10
CA GLN A 388 -20.16 -13.09 -17.49
C GLN A 388 -20.84 -13.20 -16.11
N LEU A 389 -21.33 -12.08 -15.56
CA LEU A 389 -22.11 -12.07 -14.32
C LEU A 389 -23.58 -12.34 -14.62
N THR A 390 -24.01 -13.56 -14.36
CA THR A 390 -25.44 -13.92 -14.39
C THR A 390 -26.16 -13.37 -13.15
N ASP A 391 -27.48 -13.18 -13.22
CA ASP A 391 -28.29 -12.73 -12.08
C ASP A 391 -28.10 -13.60 -10.84
N ASN A 392 -28.00 -14.92 -11.02
CA ASN A 392 -27.76 -15.85 -9.93
C ASN A 392 -26.39 -15.60 -9.27
N ARG A 393 -25.36 -15.28 -10.07
CA ARG A 393 -24.04 -14.92 -9.53
C ARG A 393 -24.10 -13.59 -8.77
N LEU A 394 -24.80 -12.59 -9.30
CA LEU A 394 -24.95 -11.29 -8.63
C LEU A 394 -25.75 -11.41 -7.32
N LYS A 395 -26.84 -12.20 -7.30
CA LYS A 395 -27.60 -12.49 -6.08
C LYS A 395 -26.74 -13.22 -5.04
N ASN A 396 -25.96 -14.21 -5.46
CA ASN A 396 -25.05 -14.93 -4.58
C ASN A 396 -23.92 -14.04 -4.04
N LEU A 397 -23.47 -13.07 -4.83
CA LEU A 397 -22.49 -12.07 -4.43
C LEU A 397 -23.01 -11.15 -3.32
N ILE A 398 -24.25 -10.66 -3.46
CA ILE A 398 -24.86 -9.71 -2.53
C ILE A 398 -25.36 -10.42 -1.26
N GLY A 399 -25.90 -11.63 -1.37
CA GLY A 399 -26.62 -12.29 -0.27
C GLY A 399 -25.79 -13.09 0.73
N VAL A 400 -24.50 -13.38 0.47
CA VAL A 400 -23.72 -14.36 1.26
C VAL A 400 -22.33 -13.84 1.69
N PHE A 401 -22.11 -12.52 1.68
CA PHE A 401 -20.86 -11.96 2.17
C PHE A 401 -20.82 -11.96 3.71
N PRO A 402 -19.71 -12.34 4.39
CA PRO A 402 -18.34 -12.59 3.90
C PRO A 402 -17.99 -14.04 3.51
N LEU A 403 -18.95 -14.98 3.55
CA LEU A 403 -18.65 -16.40 3.52
C LEU A 403 -18.43 -17.00 2.12
N ASN A 404 -18.76 -16.29 1.03
CA ASN A 404 -18.78 -16.86 -0.32
C ASN A 404 -17.88 -16.18 -1.37
N VAL A 405 -16.87 -15.42 -0.94
CA VAL A 405 -15.92 -14.77 -1.86
C VAL A 405 -15.20 -15.78 -2.75
N ASP A 406 -15.00 -17.00 -2.24
CA ASP A 406 -14.30 -18.07 -2.96
C ASP A 406 -15.06 -18.55 -4.21
N SER A 407 -16.39 -18.37 -4.25
CA SER A 407 -17.19 -18.70 -5.44
C SER A 407 -17.07 -17.67 -6.56
N VAL A 408 -16.52 -16.50 -6.24
CA VAL A 408 -16.37 -15.39 -7.17
C VAL A 408 -15.05 -15.58 -7.92
N GLY A 409 -15.11 -15.60 -9.25
CA GLY A 409 -13.90 -15.62 -10.06
C GLY A 409 -12.98 -14.46 -9.66
N GLU A 410 -11.68 -14.73 -9.56
CA GLU A 410 -10.70 -13.74 -9.09
C GLU A 410 -10.78 -12.43 -9.88
N GLN A 411 -10.98 -12.53 -11.20
CA GLN A 411 -11.13 -11.36 -12.07
C GLN A 411 -12.31 -10.47 -11.67
N THR A 412 -13.46 -11.05 -11.32
CA THR A 412 -14.62 -10.30 -10.83
C THR A 412 -14.29 -9.62 -9.49
N LEU A 413 -13.68 -10.35 -8.55
CA LEU A 413 -13.29 -9.78 -7.26
C LEU A 413 -12.29 -8.63 -7.41
N TYR A 414 -11.42 -8.71 -8.41
CA TYR A 414 -10.33 -7.77 -8.61
C TYR A 414 -10.77 -6.52 -9.38
N HIS A 415 -11.72 -6.65 -10.30
CA HIS A 415 -12.05 -5.59 -11.26
C HIS A 415 -13.45 -4.98 -11.08
N ILE A 416 -14.37 -5.70 -10.44
CA ILE A 416 -15.78 -5.26 -10.30
C ILE A 416 -16.10 -4.91 -8.86
N LEU A 417 -15.62 -5.71 -7.91
CA LEU A 417 -15.92 -5.54 -6.49
C LEU A 417 -14.87 -4.67 -5.80
N THR A 418 -15.32 -3.79 -4.92
CA THR A 418 -14.49 -3.04 -3.99
C THR A 418 -14.65 -3.65 -2.61
N VAL A 419 -13.55 -3.96 -1.94
CA VAL A 419 -13.55 -4.39 -0.53
C VAL A 419 -13.03 -3.24 0.30
N THR A 420 -13.89 -2.68 1.15
CA THR A 420 -13.65 -1.48 1.94
C THR A 420 -14.23 -1.63 3.35
N VAL A 421 -14.25 -0.55 4.11
CA VAL A 421 -14.87 -0.41 5.43
C VAL A 421 -15.83 0.76 5.42
N GLU A 422 -16.90 0.67 6.18
CA GLU A 422 -17.83 1.79 6.37
C GLU A 422 -17.19 2.89 7.23
N ALA A 423 -17.45 4.15 6.90
CA ALA A 423 -17.06 5.28 7.77
C ALA A 423 -17.77 5.13 9.13
N GLY A 424 -17.04 5.28 10.23
CA GLY A 424 -17.53 4.96 11.58
C GLY A 424 -17.69 3.47 11.90
N GLY A 425 -17.57 2.60 10.88
CA GLY A 425 -17.74 1.16 11.02
C GLY A 425 -16.55 0.46 11.68
N GLN A 426 -16.72 -0.82 12.00
CA GLN A 426 -15.64 -1.65 12.54
C GLN A 426 -14.68 -2.11 11.44
N ARG A 427 -13.36 -1.96 11.65
CA ARG A 427 -12.31 -2.42 10.73
C ARG A 427 -12.28 -3.94 10.53
N SER A 428 -12.89 -4.69 11.45
CA SER A 428 -13.02 -6.16 11.36
C SER A 428 -14.13 -6.60 10.41
N VAL A 429 -15.04 -5.70 10.02
CA VAL A 429 -16.21 -6.01 9.20
C VAL A 429 -15.99 -5.46 7.78
N PRO A 430 -15.57 -6.29 6.82
CA PRO A 430 -15.42 -5.85 5.43
C PRO A 430 -16.78 -5.51 4.82
N LYS A 431 -16.84 -4.36 4.15
CA LYS A 431 -17.93 -3.95 3.27
C LYS A 431 -17.53 -4.23 1.83
N ILE A 432 -18.41 -4.89 1.07
CA ILE A 432 -18.26 -4.98 -0.38
C ILE A 432 -19.16 -3.96 -1.05
N ASP A 433 -18.58 -3.31 -2.06
CA ASP A 433 -19.29 -2.37 -2.92
C ASP A 433 -19.04 -2.68 -4.39
N ILE A 434 -19.93 -2.18 -5.25
CA ILE A 434 -19.80 -2.22 -6.71
C ILE A 434 -19.85 -0.79 -7.19
N SER A 435 -18.90 -0.38 -8.06
CA SER A 435 -18.93 0.95 -8.67
C SER A 435 -20.31 1.23 -9.27
N SER A 436 -20.89 2.40 -8.96
CA SER A 436 -22.19 2.83 -9.47
C SER A 436 -22.23 2.82 -11.00
N HIS A 437 -21.10 3.11 -11.64
CA HIS A 437 -20.92 2.97 -13.08
C HIS A 437 -21.12 1.53 -13.57
N HIS A 438 -20.55 0.53 -12.87
CA HIS A 438 -20.76 -0.89 -13.20
C HIS A 438 -22.21 -1.33 -12.95
N LEU A 439 -22.83 -0.86 -11.87
CA LEU A 439 -24.25 -1.14 -11.60
C LEU A 439 -25.14 -0.60 -12.71
N SER A 440 -24.93 0.64 -13.16
CA SER A 440 -25.65 1.23 -14.29
C SER A 440 -25.47 0.38 -15.55
N GLN A 441 -24.26 -0.05 -15.87
CA GLN A 441 -24.00 -0.91 -17.03
C GLN A 441 -24.73 -2.26 -16.92
N LEU A 442 -24.72 -2.89 -15.74
CA LEU A 442 -25.44 -4.15 -15.51
C LEU A 442 -26.95 -4.00 -15.73
N THR A 443 -27.54 -2.88 -15.28
CA THR A 443 -28.97 -2.63 -15.50
C THR A 443 -29.34 -2.42 -16.97
N GLN A 444 -28.44 -1.85 -17.77
CA GLN A 444 -28.66 -1.63 -19.20
C GLN A 444 -28.51 -2.91 -20.04
N LEU A 445 -27.74 -3.88 -19.56
CA LEU A 445 -27.51 -5.16 -20.25
C LEU A 445 -28.67 -6.17 -20.09
N GLN A 446 -29.63 -5.89 -19.21
CA GLN A 446 -30.78 -6.76 -18.98
C GLN A 446 -31.84 -6.54 -20.08
N PRO A 447 -32.15 -7.55 -20.92
CA PRO A 447 -33.16 -7.40 -21.96
C PRO A 447 -34.53 -7.16 -21.31
N SER A 448 -35.22 -6.11 -21.78
CA SER A 448 -36.55 -5.66 -21.35
C SER A 448 -37.68 -6.66 -21.62
N SER A 449 -37.36 -7.89 -22.04
CA SER A 449 -38.32 -8.93 -22.39
C SER A 449 -38.85 -9.74 -21.20
N ALA A 450 -38.41 -9.46 -19.98
CA ALA A 450 -39.12 -9.94 -18.79
C ALA A 450 -40.34 -9.04 -18.57
N THR A 451 -41.48 -9.41 -19.15
CA THR A 451 -42.79 -8.86 -18.78
C THR A 451 -42.84 -8.84 -17.25
N VAL A 452 -42.92 -7.64 -16.68
CA VAL A 452 -42.95 -7.37 -15.24
C VAL A 452 -44.26 -7.91 -14.68
N GLY A 453 -44.35 -9.22 -14.56
CA GLY A 453 -45.34 -9.90 -13.73
C GLY A 453 -44.88 -9.72 -12.29
N ALA A 454 -45.34 -8.64 -11.67
CA ALA A 454 -45.29 -8.39 -10.24
C ALA A 454 -44.04 -8.95 -9.54
N ILE A 455 -42.87 -8.34 -9.78
CA ILE A 455 -41.77 -8.45 -8.82
C ILE A 455 -42.33 -7.86 -7.54
N ALA A 456 -42.51 -8.72 -6.54
CA ALA A 456 -43.01 -8.34 -5.23
C ALA A 456 -42.27 -7.08 -4.72
N PRO A 457 -42.94 -6.20 -3.97
CA PRO A 457 -42.37 -4.97 -3.43
C PRO A 457 -41.28 -5.20 -2.36
N GLY A 458 -40.53 -6.30 -2.41
CA GLY A 458 -39.38 -6.59 -1.55
C GLY A 458 -38.04 -6.05 -2.06
N PHE A 459 -38.00 -5.41 -3.25
CA PHE A 459 -36.81 -4.72 -3.77
C PHE A 459 -36.70 -3.26 -3.29
N TYR A 460 -37.46 -2.85 -2.27
CA TYR A 460 -37.13 -1.64 -1.53
C TYR A 460 -35.82 -1.86 -0.78
N VAL A 461 -34.75 -1.28 -1.32
CA VAL A 461 -33.61 -0.79 -0.55
C VAL A 461 -32.93 -1.90 0.28
N LEU A 462 -32.27 -2.84 -0.41
CA LEU A 462 -30.94 -3.20 0.10
C LEU A 462 -30.17 -1.88 0.11
N GLY A 463 -29.82 -1.41 1.30
CA GLY A 463 -29.16 -0.12 1.54
C GLY A 463 -27.82 -0.01 0.83
N PHE A 464 -27.83 0.12 -0.49
CA PHE A 464 -26.79 0.80 -1.22
C PHE A 464 -26.81 2.22 -0.69
N ASN A 465 -25.88 2.49 0.21
CA ASN A 465 -25.67 3.83 0.72
C ASN A 465 -25.07 4.63 -0.44
N LEU A 466 -25.92 5.08 -1.36
CA LEU A 466 -25.59 6.02 -2.44
C LEU A 466 -25.12 7.38 -1.89
N GLN A 467 -25.13 7.59 -0.56
CA GLN A 467 -24.65 8.81 0.10
C GLN A 467 -23.13 8.97 0.18
N ALA A 468 -22.31 8.03 -0.32
CA ALA A 468 -20.85 8.19 -0.33
C ALA A 468 -20.28 8.75 -1.65
N ALA A 469 -21.10 9.06 -2.65
CA ALA A 469 -20.69 9.90 -3.79
C ALA A 469 -21.02 11.37 -3.50
N GLY A 470 -20.53 11.90 -2.39
CA GLY A 470 -20.44 13.34 -2.14
C GLY A 470 -19.35 13.96 -2.99
N TYR A 471 -19.47 13.86 -4.32
CA TYR A 471 -18.76 14.73 -5.24
C TYR A 471 -19.81 15.71 -5.75
N GLY A 472 -19.92 16.85 -5.05
CA GLY A 472 -20.74 17.97 -5.49
C GLY A 472 -20.24 18.48 -6.85
N TRP A 473 -21.17 18.70 -7.77
CA TRP A 473 -20.94 19.39 -9.03
C TRP A 473 -20.67 20.87 -8.80
#